data_AF-F5W011-F1
#
_entry.id   AF-F5W011-F1
#
_cell.length_a   1.000
_cell.length_b   1.000
_cell.length_c   1.000
_cell.angle_alpha   90.00
_cell.angle_beta   90.00
_cell.angle_gamma   90.00
#
_symmetry.space_group_name_H-M   'P 1'
#
loop_
_entity.id
_entity.type
_entity.pdbx_description
1 polymer ?
#
loop_
_entity_poly.entity_id
_entity_poly.type
_entity_poly.pdbx_seq_one_letter_code
_entity_poly.pdbx_strand_id
1 'polypeptide(L)' 'MNEIKRARIEALKHSIEITEQRIEETKKPCLARYRYIRSAERDLLRKKLKGYQRELKELEDE' A
#
# COMPACT_ATOMS: atom_id res chain seq x y z
N MET A 1 -11.97 21.75 4.08
CA MET A 1 -10.76 20.92 3.90
C MET A 1 -9.55 21.82 3.78
N ASN A 2 -8.64 21.73 4.75
CA ASN A 2 -7.36 22.44 4.75
C ASN A 2 -6.48 21.98 3.58
N GLU A 3 -5.69 22.86 2.97
CA GLU A 3 -4.77 22.50 1.86
C GLU A 3 -3.80 21.39 2.27
N ILE A 4 -3.34 21.42 3.52
CA ILE A 4 -2.50 20.40 4.15
C ILE A 4 -3.21 19.03 4.21
N LYS A 5 -4.53 19.01 4.51
CA LYS A 5 -5.31 17.77 4.54
C LYS A 5 -5.45 17.18 3.13
N ARG A 6 -5.68 18.02 2.12
CA ARG A 6 -5.75 17.58 0.71
C ARG A 6 -4.43 16.98 0.24
N ALA A 7 -3.31 17.66 0.49
CA ALA A 7 -1.99 17.18 0.13
C ALA A 7 -1.67 15.83 0.81
N ARG A 8 -2.09 15.66 2.08
CA ARG A 8 -1.90 14.40 2.80
C ARG A 8 -2.73 13.26 2.24
N ILE A 9 -3.97 13.51 1.85
CA ILE A 9 -4.84 12.55 1.17
C ILE A 9 -4.26 12.13 -0.19
N GLU A 10 -3.77 13.07 -0.98
CA GLU A 10 -3.14 12.78 -2.27
C GLU A 10 -1.86 11.95 -2.11
N ALA A 11 -1.01 12.29 -1.14
CA ALA A 11 0.19 11.52 -0.83
C ALA A 11 -0.12 10.08 -0.38
N LEU A 12 -1.18 9.90 0.41
CA LEU A 12 -1.65 8.57 0.82
C LEU A 12 -2.19 7.76 -0.36
N LYS A 13 -2.99 8.37 -1.24
CA LYS A 13 -3.50 7.72 -2.46
C LYS A 13 -2.36 7.26 -3.37
N HIS A 14 -1.35 8.10 -3.57
CA HIS A 14 -0.17 7.73 -4.34
C HIS A 14 0.62 6.59 -3.68
N SER A 15 0.75 6.59 -2.36
CA SER A 15 1.42 5.51 -1.61
C SER A 15 0.67 4.18 -1.71
N ILE A 16 -0.66 4.21 -1.74
CA ILE A 16 -1.50 3.02 -1.96
C ILE A 16 -1.24 2.46 -3.36
N GLU A 17 -1.26 3.31 -4.39
CA GLU A 17 -1.02 2.90 -5.78
C GLU A 17 0.35 2.22 -5.95
N ILE A 18 1.41 2.82 -5.41
CA ILE A 18 2.77 2.22 -5.42
C ILE A 18 2.77 0.85 -4.70
N THR A 19 2.04 0.74 -3.59
CA THR A 19 1.94 -0.50 -2.82
C THR A 19 1.22 -1.59 -3.61
N GLU A 20 0.15 -1.24 -4.32
CA GLU A 20 -0.58 -2.17 -5.20
C GLU A 20 0.27 -2.65 -6.37
N GLN A 21 1.01 -1.74 -7.02
CA GLN A 21 1.95 -2.09 -8.09
C GLN A 21 3.02 -3.07 -7.61
N ARG A 22 3.60 -2.84 -6.42
CA ARG A 22 4.55 -3.79 -5.80
C ARG A 22 3.92 -5.15 -5.50
N ILE A 23 2.68 -5.18 -5.01
CA ILE A 23 1.95 -6.44 -4.81
C ILE A 23 1.79 -7.18 -6.14
N GLU A 24 1.50 -6.48 -7.24
CA GLU A 24 1.40 -7.11 -8.56
C GLU A 24 2.75 -7.63 -9.06
N GLU A 25 3.83 -6.87 -8.88
CA GLU A 25 5.19 -7.31 -9.22
C GLU A 25 5.61 -8.59 -8.49
N THR A 26 5.27 -8.70 -7.21
CA THR A 26 5.58 -9.89 -6.41
C THR A 26 4.77 -11.14 -6.82
N LYS A 27 3.70 -11.00 -7.61
CA LYS A 27 2.97 -12.15 -8.18
C LYS A 27 3.66 -12.73 -9.41
N LYS A 28 4.56 -11.99 -10.06
CA LYS A 28 5.32 -12.47 -11.22
C LYS A 28 6.12 -13.72 -10.84
N PRO A 29 6.30 -14.67 -11.77
CA PRO A 29 7.05 -15.90 -11.51
C PRO A 29 8.47 -15.55 -11.04
N CYS A 30 8.91 -16.22 -9.98
CA CYS A 30 10.25 -16.07 -9.42
C CYS A 30 10.90 -17.43 -9.16
N LEU A 31 12.21 -17.43 -8.94
CA LEU A 31 12.94 -18.65 -8.60
C LEU A 31 12.41 -19.25 -7.30
N ALA A 32 12.37 -20.58 -7.22
CA ALA A 32 11.78 -21.31 -6.11
C ALA A 32 12.25 -20.84 -4.72
N ARG A 33 13.54 -20.51 -4.60
CA ARG A 33 14.17 -20.01 -3.37
C ARG A 33 13.62 -18.66 -2.90
N TYR A 34 13.12 -17.81 -3.79
CA TYR A 34 12.59 -16.49 -3.43
C TYR A 34 11.09 -16.50 -3.13
N ARG A 35 10.39 -17.62 -3.36
CA ARG A 35 8.93 -17.69 -3.17
C ARG A 35 8.51 -17.36 -1.74
N TYR A 36 9.26 -17.82 -0.74
CA TYR A 36 8.95 -17.52 0.66
C TYR A 36 9.10 -16.03 0.98
N ILE A 37 10.17 -15.39 0.49
CA ILE A 37 10.43 -13.96 0.67
C ILE A 37 9.33 -13.15 -0.01
N ARG A 38 9.00 -13.47 -1.27
CA ARG A 38 7.93 -12.79 -2.01
C ARG A 38 6.56 -12.98 -1.35
N SER A 39 6.30 -14.12 -0.73
CA SER A 39 5.07 -14.33 0.04
C SER A 39 5.03 -13.42 1.28
N ALA A 40 6.11 -13.40 2.07
CA ALA A 40 6.21 -12.53 3.24
C ALA A 40 6.13 -11.04 2.87
N GLU A 41 6.74 -10.64 1.75
CA GLU A 41 6.66 -9.30 1.19
C GLU A 41 5.20 -8.93 0.86
N ARG A 42 4.45 -9.81 0.17
CA ARG A 42 3.02 -9.60 -0.12
C ARG A 42 2.19 -9.44 1.13
N ASP A 43 2.40 -10.29 2.14
CA ASP A 43 1.62 -10.22 3.38
C ASP A 43 1.90 -8.92 4.13
N LEU A 44 3.15 -8.47 4.16
CA LEU A 44 3.53 -7.17 4.72
C LEU A 44 2.88 -6.01 3.94
N LEU A 45 2.95 -6.02 2.60
CA LEU A 45 2.37 -4.98 1.75
C LEU A 45 0.85 -4.91 1.93
N ARG A 46 0.15 -6.06 2.01
CA ARG A 46 -1.29 -6.12 2.31
C ARG A 46 -1.63 -5.52 3.68
N LYS A 47 -0.80 -5.78 4.70
CA LYS A 47 -0.99 -5.19 6.03
C LYS A 47 -0.84 -3.67 6.00
N LYS A 48 0.16 -3.15 5.27
CA LYS A 48 0.37 -1.71 5.08
C LYS A 48 -0.78 -1.06 4.33
N LEU A 49 -1.25 -1.69 3.25
CA LEU A 49 -2.37 -1.19 2.45
C LEU A 49 -3.65 -1.01 3.29
N LYS A 50 -3.97 -1.99 4.15
CA LYS A 50 -5.08 -1.86 5.11
C LYS A 50 -4.88 -0.70 6.09
N GLY A 51 -3.65 -0.40 6.48
CA GLY A 51 -3.32 0.75 7.32
C GLY A 51 -3.58 2.07 6.61
N TYR A 52 -3.06 2.22 5.39
CA TYR A 52 -3.27 3.43 4.58
C TYR A 52 -4.74 3.68 4.26
N GLN A 53 -5.53 2.64 3.99
CA GLN A 53 -6.97 2.75 3.79
C GLN A 53 -7.72 3.24 5.04
N ARG A 54 -7.27 2.85 6.25
CA ARG A 54 -7.85 3.36 7.50
C ARG A 54 -7.47 4.82 7.73
N GLU A 55 -6.20 5.17 7.56
CA GLU A 55 -5.73 6.57 7.70
C GLU A 55 -6.45 7.48 6.69
N LEU A 56 -6.66 7.02 5.46
CA LEU A 56 -7.41 7.76 4.46
C LEU A 56 -8.85 8.01 4.91
N LYS A 57 -9.52 6.99 5.46
CA LYS A 57 -10.90 7.11 5.96
C LYS A 57 -10.98 8.07 7.16
N GLU A 58 -10.05 7.95 8.11
CA GLU A 58 -9.97 8.84 9.27
C GLU A 58 -9.76 10.30 8.84
N LEU A 59 -8.95 10.55 7.81
CA LEU A 59 -8.73 11.89 7.25
C LEU A 59 -9.91 12.44 6.43
N GLU A 60 -10.76 11.56 5.88
CA GLU A 60 -11.98 11.95 5.15
C GLU A 60 -13.16 12.23 6.11
N ASP A 61 -13.21 11.53 7.25
CA ASP A 61 -14.22 11.70 8.30
C ASP A 61 -13.95 12.94 9.21
N GLU A 62 -12.78 13.59 9.08
CA GLU A 62 -12.26 14.66 9.96
C GLU A 62 -12.08 16.03 9.24
#